data_AF-A0A0K2T8Y2-F1
#
_entry.id   AF-A0A0K2T8Y2-F1
#
_cell.length_a   1.000
_cell.length_b   1.000
_cell.length_c   1.000
_cell.angle_alpha   90.00
_cell.angle_beta   90.00
_cell.angle_gamma   90.00
#
_symmetry.space_group_name_H-M   'P 1'
#
loop_
_entity.id
_entity.type
_entity.pdbx_description
1 polymer ?
#
loop_
_entity_poly.entity_id
_entity_poly.type
_entity_poly.pdbx_seq_one_letter_code
_entity_poly.pdbx_strand_id
1 'polypeptide(L)'
;SRWKLLQLGLDEEYKRLNDVRNRQKTSNASNASSSVTSQDFLSVAVAYPWARAVSHNKVPYYINHQTETTHWDHPDMVSLFKSLTEFNSVRFSAYRTAMKLREVQKTLSLQNLNLNAAIEAFDAHGLRGQNDKLLDISDMITVLSSLYETILTSSSPPTQQIQPSINVPLCLDLTLNWLLNIYD
;
A
#
# COMPACT_ATOMS: atom_id res chain seq x y z
N SER A 1 -7.00 45.97 -26.08
CA SER A 1 -7.99 44.91 -26.36
C SER A 1 -8.28 44.11 -25.11
N ARG A 2 -9.56 43.87 -24.80
CA ARG A 2 -10.06 43.14 -23.61
C ARG A 2 -9.36 41.80 -23.33
N TRP A 3 -8.87 41.13 -24.37
CA TRP A 3 -8.10 39.89 -24.27
C TRP A 3 -6.73 40.06 -23.58
N LYS A 4 -6.04 41.20 -23.77
CA LYS A 4 -4.77 41.49 -23.09
C LYS A 4 -4.94 41.67 -21.58
N LEU A 5 -6.10 42.18 -21.13
CA LEU A 5 -6.42 42.32 -19.70
C LEU A 5 -6.71 40.97 -19.04
N LEU A 6 -7.37 40.05 -19.74
CA LEU A 6 -7.59 38.68 -19.26
C LEU A 6 -6.28 37.89 -19.17
N GLN A 7 -5.39 38.07 -20.15
CA GLN A 7 -4.08 37.44 -20.13
C GLN A 7 -3.22 37.96 -18.96
N LEU A 8 -3.24 39.27 -18.70
CA LEU A 8 -2.58 39.85 -17.53
C LEU A 8 -3.13 39.30 -16.20
N GLY A 9 -4.45 39.16 -16.09
CA GLY A 9 -5.07 38.58 -14.89
C GLY A 9 -4.73 37.10 -14.67
N LEU A 10 -4.65 36.31 -15.75
CA LEU A 10 -4.22 34.91 -15.70
C LEU A 10 -2.73 34.79 -15.35
N ASP A 11 -1.88 35.65 -15.89
CA ASP A 11 -0.43 35.67 -15.59
C ASP A 11 -0.15 36.10 -14.14
N GLU A 12 -0.94 37.04 -13.59
CA GLU A 12 -0.88 37.43 -12.18
C GLU A 12 -1.30 36.30 -11.24
N GLU A 13 -2.38 35.59 -11.57
CA GLU A 13 -2.82 34.45 -10.76
C GLU A 13 -1.84 33.28 -10.86
N TYR A 14 -1.27 33.02 -12.03
CA TYR A 14 -0.23 32.01 -12.22
C TYR A 14 1.04 32.36 -11.42
N LYS A 15 1.42 33.63 -11.37
CA LYS A 15 2.52 34.10 -10.50
C LYS A 15 2.19 33.93 -9.02
N ARG A 16 0.98 34.28 -8.58
CA ARG A 16 0.53 34.06 -7.18
C ARG A 16 0.61 32.59 -6.78
N LEU A 17 0.10 31.70 -7.63
CA LEU A 17 0.14 30.25 -7.39
C LEU A 17 1.58 29.73 -7.32
N ASN A 18 2.45 30.22 -8.20
CA ASN A 18 3.86 29.82 -8.21
C ASN A 18 4.63 30.36 -7.00
N ASP A 19 4.30 31.56 -6.53
CA ASP A 19 4.84 32.14 -5.29
C ASP A 19 4.38 31.40 -4.04
N VAL A 20 3.11 30.97 -3.98
CA VAL A 20 2.60 30.12 -2.88
C VAL A 20 3.33 28.77 -2.87
N ARG A 21 3.52 28.16 -4.04
CA ARG A 21 4.26 26.90 -4.20
C ARG A 21 5.75 27.03 -3.85
N ASN A 22 6.38 28.16 -4.16
CA ASN A 22 7.77 28.44 -3.77
C ASN A 22 7.91 28.80 -2.28
N ARG A 23 6.91 29.46 -1.67
CA ARG A 23 6.87 29.67 -0.21
C ARG A 23 6.74 28.34 0.54
N GLN A 24 5.92 27.41 0.02
CA GLN A 24 5.79 26.07 0.59
C GLN A 24 7.08 25.23 0.45
N LYS A 25 7.87 25.46 -0.62
CA LYS A 25 9.21 24.86 -0.77
C LYS A 25 10.24 25.47 0.19
N THR A 26 10.20 26.78 0.44
CA THR A 26 11.20 27.47 1.29
C THR A 26 10.92 27.32 2.78
N SER A 27 9.66 27.18 3.21
CA SER A 27 9.32 26.79 4.60
C SER A 27 9.64 25.34 4.92
N ASN A 28 9.75 24.47 3.89
CA ASN A 28 10.12 23.07 4.07
C ASN A 28 11.62 22.82 3.85
N ALA A 29 12.39 23.77 3.32
CA ALA A 29 13.81 23.58 3.00
C ALA A 29 14.72 23.43 4.23
N SER A 30 14.28 23.81 5.43
CA SER A 30 15.00 23.52 6.68
C SER A 30 14.67 22.13 7.28
N ASN A 31 13.66 21.44 6.76
CA ASN A 31 13.23 20.10 7.21
C ASN A 31 13.22 19.04 6.08
N ALA A 32 13.59 19.40 4.85
CA ALA A 32 13.44 18.55 3.66
C ALA A 32 14.65 17.65 3.33
N SER A 33 15.46 17.28 4.33
CA SER A 33 16.35 16.12 4.20
C SER A 33 15.71 14.81 4.69
N SER A 34 14.42 14.81 5.10
CA SER A 34 13.80 13.65 5.77
C SER A 34 12.36 13.26 5.40
N SER A 35 11.83 13.59 4.20
CA SER A 35 10.65 12.84 3.69
C SER A 35 10.40 13.00 2.18
N VAL A 36 11.12 12.24 1.35
CA VAL A 36 10.38 11.41 0.38
C VAL A 36 9.56 10.48 1.28
N THR A 37 8.23 10.45 1.20
CA THR A 37 7.53 9.56 2.13
C THR A 37 7.99 8.15 1.81
N SER A 38 8.45 7.37 2.80
CA SER A 38 8.96 6.02 2.58
C SER A 38 7.95 5.09 1.90
N GLN A 39 6.72 5.55 1.68
CA GLN A 39 5.62 4.84 1.04
C GLN A 39 5.37 5.27 -0.41
N ASP A 40 6.11 6.23 -0.98
CA ASP A 40 5.88 6.73 -2.36
C ASP A 40 6.01 5.61 -3.40
N PHE A 41 6.86 4.62 -3.15
CA PHE A 41 7.02 3.45 -4.02
C PHE A 41 5.76 2.57 -4.10
N LEU A 42 4.84 2.67 -3.12
CA LEU A 42 3.56 1.95 -3.12
C LEU A 42 2.47 2.70 -3.90
N SER A 43 2.73 3.90 -4.41
CA SER A 43 1.77 4.62 -5.25
C SER A 43 1.37 3.84 -6.52
N VAL A 44 2.25 2.97 -7.01
CA VAL A 44 2.01 2.09 -8.17
C VAL A 44 1.12 0.89 -7.86
N ALA A 45 0.78 0.64 -6.59
CA ALA A 45 -0.11 -0.45 -6.19
C ALA A 45 -1.55 -0.24 -6.69
N VAL A 46 -1.93 1.01 -6.97
CA VAL A 46 -3.23 1.36 -7.54
C VAL A 46 -3.09 1.95 -8.94
N ALA A 47 -4.08 1.70 -9.78
CA ALA A 47 -4.21 2.30 -11.10
C ALA A 47 -5.37 3.30 -11.13
N TYR A 48 -5.34 4.21 -12.10
CA TYR A 48 -6.45 5.13 -12.38
C TYR A 48 -7.78 4.34 -12.48
N PRO A 49 -8.89 4.80 -11.86
CA PRO A 49 -9.12 6.13 -11.27
C PRO A 49 -8.66 6.30 -9.81
N TRP A 50 -7.95 5.32 -9.26
CA TRP A 50 -7.50 5.34 -7.87
C TRP A 50 -6.11 5.93 -7.72
N ALA A 51 -5.89 6.64 -6.62
CA ALA A 51 -4.60 7.13 -6.19
C ALA A 51 -4.39 6.83 -4.70
N ARG A 52 -3.21 6.35 -4.34
CA ARG A 52 -2.81 6.13 -2.96
C ARG A 52 -2.27 7.43 -2.39
N ALA A 53 -2.68 7.77 -1.18
CA ALA A 53 -2.21 8.93 -0.44
C ALA A 53 -1.93 8.55 1.02
N VAL A 54 -1.26 9.44 1.74
CA VAL A 54 -0.89 9.23 3.14
C VAL A 54 -1.46 10.37 3.99
N SER A 55 -2.17 10.03 5.06
CA SER A 55 -2.77 10.99 5.98
C SER A 55 -1.70 11.68 6.84
N HIS A 56 -2.08 12.70 7.61
CA HIS A 56 -1.19 13.36 8.57
C HIS A 56 -0.64 12.38 9.63
N ASN A 57 -1.41 11.33 9.96
CA ASN A 57 -1.03 10.28 10.90
C ASN A 57 -0.23 9.13 10.25
N LYS A 58 0.25 9.30 9.01
CA LYS A 58 1.02 8.28 8.27
C LYS A 58 0.24 7.04 7.83
N VAL A 59 -1.07 7.02 8.09
CA VAL A 59 -1.99 5.97 7.63
C VAL A 59 -2.29 6.14 6.15
N PRO A 60 -2.12 5.10 5.32
CA PRO A 60 -2.48 5.15 3.91
C PRO A 60 -3.99 5.18 3.70
N TYR A 61 -4.42 5.89 2.66
CA TYR A 61 -5.80 5.91 2.20
C TYR A 61 -5.85 6.05 0.68
N TYR A 62 -7.01 5.76 0.09
CA TYR A 62 -7.19 5.64 -1.35
C TYR A 62 -8.24 6.64 -1.85
N ILE A 63 -7.86 7.44 -2.82
CA ILE A 63 -8.70 8.46 -3.45
C ILE A 63 -9.21 7.89 -4.76
N ASN A 64 -10.52 7.89 -4.96
CA ASN A 64 -11.13 7.63 -6.26
C ASN A 64 -11.45 8.97 -6.93
N HIS A 65 -10.72 9.30 -7.99
CA HIS A 65 -10.89 10.54 -8.72
C HIS A 65 -12.16 10.57 -9.59
N GLN A 66 -12.73 9.42 -9.94
CA GLN A 66 -13.95 9.36 -10.73
C GLN A 66 -15.19 9.68 -9.90
N THR A 67 -15.21 9.24 -8.64
CA THR A 67 -16.34 9.44 -7.72
C THR A 67 -16.09 10.54 -6.70
N GLU A 68 -14.90 11.16 -6.69
CA GLU A 68 -14.50 12.21 -5.76
C GLU A 68 -14.61 11.78 -4.28
N THR A 69 -14.24 10.54 -3.99
CA THR A 69 -14.40 9.91 -2.66
C THR A 69 -13.06 9.37 -2.14
N THR A 70 -12.92 9.31 -0.82
CA THR A 70 -11.76 8.73 -0.13
C THR A 70 -12.15 7.48 0.66
N HIS A 71 -11.27 6.48 0.68
CA HIS A 71 -11.49 5.20 1.34
C HIS A 71 -10.25 4.77 2.13
N TRP A 72 -10.44 4.06 3.24
CA TRP A 72 -9.35 3.45 4.00
C TRP A 72 -8.93 2.10 3.41
N ASP A 73 -9.86 1.39 2.79
CA ASP A 73 -9.62 0.10 2.15
C ASP A 73 -9.09 0.24 0.73
N HIS A 74 -8.13 -0.62 0.39
CA HIS A 74 -7.65 -0.74 -0.98
C HIS A 74 -8.78 -1.27 -1.89
N PRO A 75 -8.99 -0.74 -3.11
CA PRO A 75 -10.08 -1.17 -4.00
C PRO A 75 -10.04 -2.68 -4.31
N ASP A 76 -8.85 -3.25 -4.52
CA ASP A 76 -8.71 -4.69 -4.73
C ASP A 76 -8.98 -5.51 -3.46
N MET A 77 -8.70 -5.00 -2.26
CA MET A 77 -9.13 -5.66 -1.00
C MET A 77 -10.65 -5.66 -0.89
N VAL A 78 -11.32 -4.55 -1.24
CA VAL A 78 -12.79 -4.48 -1.27
C VAL A 78 -13.36 -5.48 -2.27
N SER A 79 -12.75 -5.59 -3.46
CA SER A 79 -13.14 -6.57 -4.47
C SER A 79 -12.97 -8.01 -3.97
N LEU A 80 -11.84 -8.30 -3.33
CA LEU A 80 -11.56 -9.59 -2.70
C LEU A 80 -12.63 -9.92 -1.64
N PHE A 81 -12.88 -9.04 -0.66
CA PHE A 81 -13.87 -9.31 0.37
C PHE A 81 -15.29 -9.51 -0.18
N LYS A 82 -15.63 -8.84 -1.29
CA LYS A 82 -16.88 -9.10 -2.02
C LYS A 82 -16.91 -10.48 -2.64
N SER A 83 -15.83 -10.95 -3.28
CA SER A 83 -15.79 -12.31 -3.85
C SER A 83 -15.94 -13.39 -2.78
N LEU A 84 -15.37 -13.18 -1.59
CA LEU A 84 -15.48 -14.12 -0.46
C LEU A 84 -16.92 -14.42 -0.02
N THR A 85 -17.90 -13.62 -0.44
CA THR A 85 -19.32 -13.90 -0.16
C THR A 85 -19.81 -15.19 -0.83
N GLU A 86 -19.15 -15.68 -1.88
CA GLU A 86 -19.46 -16.95 -2.53
C GLU A 86 -19.39 -18.14 -1.56
N PHE A 87 -18.47 -18.08 -0.59
CA PHE A 87 -18.29 -19.11 0.42
C PHE A 87 -19.37 -19.07 1.52
N ASN A 88 -20.29 -18.10 1.52
CA ASN A 88 -21.35 -18.02 2.53
C ASN A 88 -22.33 -19.20 2.48
N SER A 89 -22.44 -19.86 1.33
CA SER A 89 -23.26 -21.07 1.13
C SER A 89 -22.67 -22.32 1.82
N VAL A 90 -21.40 -22.29 2.22
CA VAL A 90 -20.73 -23.44 2.85
C VAL A 90 -21.33 -23.70 4.23
N ARG A 91 -21.92 -24.89 4.39
CA ARG A 91 -22.66 -25.33 5.59
C ARG A 91 -21.83 -25.23 6.88
N PHE A 92 -20.59 -25.72 6.85
CA PHE A 92 -19.74 -25.77 8.03
C PHE A 92 -18.94 -24.48 8.18
N SER A 93 -19.09 -23.82 9.34
CA SER A 93 -18.44 -22.54 9.62
C SER A 93 -16.91 -22.60 9.54
N ALA A 94 -16.29 -23.68 10.05
CA ALA A 94 -14.85 -23.86 10.00
C ALA A 94 -14.33 -23.90 8.54
N TYR A 95 -14.99 -24.68 7.67
CA TYR A 95 -14.62 -24.75 6.25
C TYR A 95 -14.86 -23.44 5.53
N ARG A 96 -15.95 -22.73 5.84
CA ARG A 96 -16.23 -21.40 5.28
C ARG A 96 -15.12 -20.41 5.62
N THR A 97 -14.73 -20.33 6.90
CA THR A 97 -13.65 -19.44 7.33
C THR A 97 -12.31 -19.86 6.71
N ALA A 98 -12.01 -21.16 6.66
CA ALA A 98 -10.79 -21.67 6.04
C ALA A 98 -10.71 -21.35 4.55
N MET A 99 -11.80 -21.49 3.79
CA MET A 99 -11.84 -21.13 2.36
C MET A 99 -11.64 -19.63 2.14
N LYS A 100 -12.29 -18.80 2.97
CA LYS A 100 -12.10 -17.34 2.93
C LYS A 100 -10.65 -16.94 3.21
N LEU A 101 -10.06 -17.50 4.28
CA LEU A 101 -8.65 -17.25 4.62
C LEU A 101 -7.69 -17.78 3.55
N ARG A 102 -7.99 -18.92 2.94
CA ARG A 102 -7.19 -19.47 1.85
C ARG A 102 -7.18 -18.56 0.64
N GLU A 103 -8.31 -17.93 0.31
CA GLU A 103 -8.38 -16.99 -0.80
C GLU A 103 -7.61 -15.70 -0.50
N VAL A 104 -7.76 -15.15 0.71
CA VAL A 104 -6.92 -14.02 1.18
C VAL A 104 -5.43 -14.37 1.09
N GLN A 105 -5.03 -15.53 1.61
CA GLN A 105 -3.63 -15.98 1.59
C GLN A 105 -3.06 -16.08 0.16
N LYS A 106 -3.87 -16.48 -0.82
CA LYS A 106 -3.47 -16.55 -2.23
C LYS A 106 -3.31 -15.17 -2.84
N THR A 107 -4.30 -14.29 -2.67
CA THR A 107 -4.27 -12.93 -3.24
C THR A 107 -3.11 -12.10 -2.69
N LEU A 108 -2.82 -12.25 -1.40
CA LEU A 108 -1.69 -11.57 -0.75
C LEU A 108 -0.35 -12.28 -1.04
N SER A 109 -0.33 -13.38 -1.80
CA SER A 109 0.85 -14.21 -2.08
C SER A 109 1.59 -14.77 -0.84
N LEU A 110 0.97 -14.72 0.34
CA LEU A 110 1.54 -15.23 1.60
C LEU A 110 1.66 -16.76 1.62
N GLN A 111 0.95 -17.46 0.75
CA GLN A 111 1.09 -18.91 0.59
C GLN A 111 2.48 -19.35 0.10
N ASN A 112 3.25 -18.44 -0.50
CA ASN A 112 4.60 -18.70 -0.99
C ASN A 112 5.66 -18.46 0.09
N LEU A 113 5.27 -17.93 1.26
CA LEU A 113 6.18 -17.66 2.36
C LEU A 113 6.47 -18.93 3.15
N ASN A 114 7.72 -19.37 3.13
CA ASN A 114 8.19 -20.46 3.99
C ASN A 114 8.34 -19.98 5.45
N LEU A 115 8.03 -20.83 6.41
CA LEU A 115 8.15 -20.55 7.84
C LEU A 115 9.59 -20.14 8.23
N ASN A 116 10.61 -20.85 7.74
CA ASN A 116 12.01 -20.51 8.06
C ASN A 116 12.39 -19.13 7.53
N ALA A 117 11.95 -18.80 6.31
CA ALA A 117 12.16 -17.48 5.73
C ALA A 117 11.47 -16.37 6.53
N ALA A 118 10.26 -16.62 7.04
CA ALA A 118 9.55 -15.69 7.90
C ALA A 118 10.29 -15.46 9.23
N ILE A 119 10.79 -16.53 9.85
CA ILE A 119 11.59 -16.44 11.10
C ILE A 119 12.85 -15.61 10.86
N GLU A 120 13.60 -15.89 9.79
CA GLU A 120 14.82 -15.16 9.46
C GLU A 120 14.55 -13.66 9.20
N ALA A 121 13.46 -13.34 8.47
CA ALA A 121 13.07 -11.96 8.24
C ALA A 121 12.72 -11.23 9.55
N PHE A 122 11.92 -11.86 10.43
CA PHE A 122 11.59 -11.26 11.73
C PHE A 122 12.82 -11.10 12.64
N ASP A 123 13.73 -12.07 12.63
CA ASP A 123 15.00 -11.99 13.37
C ASP A 123 15.88 -10.85 12.83
N ALA A 124 15.96 -10.68 11.51
CA ALA A 124 16.73 -9.60 10.87
C ALA A 124 16.19 -8.19 11.22
N HIS A 125 14.88 -8.07 11.45
CA HIS A 125 14.25 -6.83 11.94
C HIS A 125 14.23 -6.70 13.47
N GLY A 126 14.88 -7.62 14.19
CA GLY A 126 14.98 -7.58 15.65
C GLY A 126 13.65 -7.81 16.37
N LEU A 127 12.69 -8.49 15.73
CA LEU A 127 11.36 -8.76 16.31
C LEU A 127 11.34 -10.05 17.15
N ARG A 128 12.43 -10.82 17.13
CA ARG A 128 12.54 -12.07 17.89
C ARG A 128 12.40 -11.82 19.39
N GLY A 129 11.38 -12.44 19.99
CA GLY A 129 11.13 -12.34 21.43
C GLY A 129 10.65 -10.96 21.89
N GLN A 130 10.31 -10.05 20.96
CA GLN A 130 9.79 -8.71 21.26
C GLN A 130 8.29 -8.61 20.92
N ASN A 131 7.48 -9.55 21.43
CA ASN A 131 6.05 -9.64 21.08
C ASN A 131 5.22 -8.45 21.59
N ASP A 132 5.70 -7.72 22.60
CA ASP A 132 5.02 -6.53 23.15
C ASP A 132 5.45 -5.22 22.45
N LYS A 133 6.38 -5.29 21.50
CA LYS A 133 6.83 -4.12 20.75
C LYS A 133 5.74 -3.69 19.78
N LEU A 134 5.28 -2.44 19.92
CA LEU A 134 4.42 -1.79 18.93
C LEU A 134 5.24 -1.43 17.68
N LEU A 135 4.68 -1.72 16.51
CA LEU A 135 5.26 -1.37 15.21
C LEU A 135 4.45 -0.24 14.60
N ASP A 136 5.15 0.78 14.11
CA ASP A 136 4.52 1.80 13.29
C ASP A 136 4.39 1.33 11.83
N ILE A 137 3.68 2.10 11.02
CA ILE A 137 3.44 1.76 9.61
C ILE A 137 4.74 1.68 8.80
N SER A 138 5.76 2.46 9.16
CA SER A 138 7.05 2.42 8.47
C SER A 138 7.81 1.13 8.77
N ASP A 139 7.78 0.69 10.03
CA ASP A 139 8.33 -0.60 10.46
C ASP A 139 7.61 -1.76 9.77
N MET A 140 6.26 -1.72 9.74
CA MET A 140 5.46 -2.73 9.05
C MET A 140 5.82 -2.82 7.56
N ILE A 141 5.90 -1.69 6.87
CA ILE A 141 6.28 -1.66 5.45
C ILE A 141 7.69 -2.22 5.25
N THR A 142 8.64 -1.87 6.13
CA THR A 142 10.02 -2.35 6.04
C THR A 142 10.10 -3.87 6.18
N VAL A 143 9.41 -4.44 7.18
CA VAL A 143 9.35 -5.88 7.41
C VAL A 143 8.66 -6.61 6.25
N LEU A 144 7.52 -6.07 5.78
CA LEU A 144 6.79 -6.65 4.66
C LEU A 144 7.60 -6.60 3.36
N SER A 145 8.34 -5.53 3.08
CA SER A 145 9.25 -5.45 1.94
C SER A 145 10.27 -6.59 1.95
N SER A 146 10.94 -6.83 3.09
CA SER A 146 11.90 -7.92 3.24
C SER A 146 11.26 -9.30 3.05
N LEU A 147 10.06 -9.49 3.58
CA LEU A 147 9.29 -10.73 3.38
C LEU A 147 8.96 -10.97 1.91
N TYR A 148 8.49 -9.96 1.19
CA TYR A 148 8.15 -10.10 -0.23
C TYR A 148 9.37 -10.23 -1.14
N GLU A 149 10.50 -9.61 -0.80
CA GLU A 149 11.78 -9.87 -1.45
C GLU A 149 12.19 -11.34 -1.27
N THR A 150 12.03 -11.89 -0.08
CA THR A 150 12.35 -13.31 0.20
C THR A 150 11.40 -14.27 -0.53
N ILE A 151 10.11 -13.92 -0.64
CA ILE A 151 9.15 -14.67 -1.45
C ILE A 151 9.57 -14.64 -2.93
N LEU A 152 10.00 -13.48 -3.43
CA LEU A 152 10.45 -13.33 -4.82
C LEU A 152 11.68 -14.20 -5.10
N THR A 153 12.69 -14.20 -4.21
CA THR A 153 13.93 -14.98 -4.40
C THR A 153 13.74 -16.48 -4.20
N SER A 154 12.83 -16.91 -3.33
CA SER A 154 12.53 -18.34 -3.12
C SER A 154 11.61 -18.93 -4.20
N SER A 155 10.82 -18.09 -4.86
CA SER A 155 9.90 -18.50 -5.93
C SER A 155 10.55 -18.71 -7.32
N SER A 156 11.88 -18.54 -7.45
CA SER A 156 12.61 -18.73 -8.70
C SER A 156 13.35 -20.07 -8.80
N PRO A 157 12.72 -21.16 -9.28
CA PRO A 157 13.42 -22.34 -9.81
C PRO A 157 13.66 -22.24 -11.34
N PRO A 158 14.61 -23.02 -11.92
CA PRO A 158 15.09 -22.88 -13.30
C PRO A 158 14.15 -23.45 -14.39
N THR A 159 12.94 -23.88 -14.05
CA THR A 159 12.14 -24.77 -14.89
C THR A 159 10.80 -24.17 -15.30
N GLN A 160 10.76 -23.62 -16.52
CA GLN A 160 9.68 -23.59 -17.54
C GLN A 160 8.19 -23.68 -17.14
N GLN A 161 7.78 -23.28 -15.94
CA GLN A 161 6.39 -23.04 -15.59
C GLN A 161 6.21 -21.53 -15.45
N ILE A 162 5.29 -20.99 -16.25
CA ILE A 162 4.87 -19.59 -16.22
C ILE A 162 4.19 -19.36 -14.85
N GLN A 163 4.99 -19.11 -13.81
CA GLN A 163 4.48 -18.61 -12.55
C GLN A 163 4.01 -17.16 -12.77
N PRO A 164 2.84 -16.76 -12.26
CA PRO A 164 2.43 -15.38 -12.29
C PRO A 164 3.50 -14.55 -11.58
N SER A 165 4.07 -13.55 -12.26
CA SER A 165 5.01 -12.63 -11.64
C SER A 165 4.32 -11.93 -10.47
N ILE A 166 4.84 -12.09 -9.26
CA ILE A 166 4.29 -11.47 -8.05
C ILE A 166 4.45 -9.95 -8.18
N ASN A 167 3.34 -9.22 -8.14
CA ASN A 167 3.37 -7.76 -8.07
C ASN A 167 3.65 -7.35 -6.62
N VAL A 168 4.93 -7.22 -6.27
CA VAL A 168 5.38 -6.95 -4.91
C VAL A 168 4.75 -5.68 -4.32
N PRO A 169 4.75 -4.50 -4.99
CA PRO A 169 4.10 -3.30 -4.46
C PRO A 169 2.61 -3.49 -4.14
N LEU A 170 1.87 -4.18 -5.02
CA LEU A 170 0.46 -4.47 -4.77
C LEU A 170 0.28 -5.42 -3.58
N CYS A 171 0.95 -6.57 -3.57
CA CYS A 171 0.80 -7.53 -2.48
C CYS A 171 1.20 -6.95 -1.12
N LEU A 172 2.24 -6.11 -1.08
CA LEU A 172 2.65 -5.40 0.13
C LEU A 172 1.55 -4.45 0.60
N ASP A 173 1.01 -3.60 -0.26
CA ASP A 173 -0.02 -2.62 0.12
C ASP A 173 -1.34 -3.30 0.54
N LEU A 174 -1.71 -4.41 -0.12
CA LEU A 174 -2.86 -5.24 0.27
C LEU A 174 -2.66 -5.89 1.64
N THR A 175 -1.46 -6.43 1.92
CA THR A 175 -1.14 -7.05 3.21
C THR A 175 -1.07 -6.02 4.32
N LEU A 176 -0.51 -4.84 4.05
CA LEU A 176 -0.54 -3.72 4.98
C LEU A 176 -1.99 -3.32 5.31
N ASN A 177 -2.83 -3.13 4.30
CA ASN A 177 -4.24 -2.80 4.49
C ASN A 177 -4.98 -3.89 5.29
N TRP A 178 -4.71 -5.16 4.99
CA TRP A 178 -5.30 -6.29 5.73
C TRP A 178 -4.90 -6.31 7.21
N LEU A 179 -3.62 -6.08 7.52
CA LEU A 179 -3.12 -6.05 8.89
C LEU A 179 -3.70 -4.87 9.67
N LEU A 180 -3.75 -3.68 9.08
CA LEU A 180 -4.35 -2.49 9.70
C LEU A 180 -5.81 -2.73 10.04
N ASN A 181 -6.59 -3.31 9.12
CA ASN A 181 -8.01 -3.63 9.37
C ASN A 181 -8.27 -4.64 10.50
N ILE A 182 -7.27 -5.43 10.90
CA ILE A 182 -7.40 -6.42 11.97
C ILE A 182 -6.88 -5.90 13.31
N TYR A 183 -5.79 -5.13 13.29
CA TYR A 183 -4.98 -4.85 14.47
C TYR A 183 -4.89 -3.37 14.87
N ASP A 184 -5.37 -2.44 14.05
CA ASP A 184 -5.46 -1.00 14.33
C ASP A 184 -6.94 -0.56 14.45
#